data_AF-A0A6A3J3A3-F1
#
_entry.id   AF-A0A6A3J3A3-F1
#
_cell.length_a   1.000
_cell.length_b   1.000
_cell.length_c   1.000
_cell.angle_alpha   90.00
_cell.angle_beta   90.00
_cell.angle_gamma   90.00
#
_symmetry.space_group_name_H-M   'P 1'
#
loop_
_entity.id
_entity.type
_entity.pdbx_description
1 polymer ?
#
loop_
_entity_poly.entity_id
_entity_poly.type
_entity_poly.pdbx_seq_one_letter_code
_entity_poly.pdbx_strand_id
1 'polypeptide(L)'
;MPRARAPRELTEEAVEQGVARFTQLNEARQAKRARCAPAARSAVSAVSETVDSLSPLFDCFQLNGEETVMQTINFSAEEFNRLRHVLEEYVVLWWNVGRGKKCKFGGKDVLLMVLASLKHCGKWDIVASVFDINPPTFQNMVLK
;
A
#
# COMPACT_ATOMS: atom_id res chain seq x y z
N MET A 1 -43.75 -24.00 -17.46
CA MET A 1 -42.66 -24.45 -18.35
C MET A 1 -41.55 -23.41 -18.32
N PRO A 2 -40.35 -23.69 -17.76
CA PRO A 2 -39.23 -22.74 -17.77
C PRO A 2 -38.48 -22.84 -19.11
N ARG A 3 -38.20 -21.68 -19.72
CA ARG A 3 -37.51 -21.56 -21.02
C ARG A 3 -36.03 -21.89 -20.82
N ALA A 4 -35.53 -22.91 -21.51
CA ALA A 4 -34.12 -23.29 -21.50
C ALA A 4 -33.25 -22.10 -21.97
N ARG A 5 -32.26 -21.71 -21.16
CA ARG A 5 -31.30 -20.65 -21.50
C ARG A 5 -30.31 -21.24 -22.50
N ALA A 6 -30.34 -20.76 -23.74
CA ALA A 6 -29.37 -21.18 -24.75
C ALA A 6 -27.93 -20.88 -24.30
N PRO A 7 -26.94 -21.74 -24.62
CA PRO A 7 -25.54 -21.47 -24.33
C PRO A 7 -25.14 -20.20 -25.08
N ARG A 8 -24.66 -19.18 -24.36
CA ARG A 8 -24.02 -18.02 -25.01
C ARG A 8 -22.67 -18.50 -25.51
N GLU A 9 -22.55 -18.76 -26.80
CA GLU A 9 -21.26 -18.95 -27.45
C GLU A 9 -20.45 -17.65 -27.28
N LEU A 10 -19.28 -17.72 -26.64
CA LEU A 10 -18.36 -16.60 -26.58
C LEU A 10 -17.79 -16.40 -27.98
N THR A 11 -18.22 -15.33 -28.65
CA THR A 11 -17.60 -14.91 -29.91
C THR A 11 -16.16 -14.46 -29.66
N GLU A 12 -15.28 -14.75 -30.61
CA GLU A 12 -13.86 -14.37 -30.58
C GLU A 12 -13.69 -12.86 -30.34
N GLU A 13 -14.53 -12.04 -30.98
CA GLU A 13 -14.59 -10.59 -30.78
C GLU A 13 -14.92 -10.18 -29.32
N ALA A 14 -15.80 -10.92 -28.62
CA ALA A 14 -16.13 -10.64 -27.23
C ALA A 14 -14.97 -11.01 -26.28
N VAL A 15 -14.18 -12.03 -26.65
CA VAL A 15 -12.96 -12.40 -25.93
C VAL A 15 -11.90 -11.33 -26.14
N GLU A 16 -11.65 -10.91 -27.38
CA GLU A 16 -10.69 -9.85 -27.70
C GLU A 16 -11.04 -8.52 -27.02
N GLN A 17 -12.31 -8.13 -27.05
CA GLN A 17 -12.79 -6.93 -26.37
C GLN A 17 -12.61 -7.02 -24.84
N GLY A 18 -12.86 -8.20 -24.28
CA GLY A 18 -12.61 -8.49 -22.86
C GLY A 18 -11.12 -8.35 -22.51
N VAL A 19 -10.25 -8.98 -23.30
CA VAL A 19 -8.79 -8.91 -23.12
C VAL A 19 -8.28 -7.48 -23.23
N ALA A 20 -8.69 -6.73 -24.26
CA ALA A 20 -8.30 -5.33 -24.44
C ALA A 20 -8.69 -4.47 -23.22
N ARG A 21 -9.90 -4.65 -22.70
CA ARG A 21 -10.37 -3.95 -21.50
C ARG A 21 -9.55 -4.31 -20.26
N PHE A 22 -9.19 -5.59 -20.09
CA PHE A 22 -8.34 -6.01 -18.98
C PHE A 22 -6.93 -5.45 -19.08
N THR A 23 -6.34 -5.42 -20.28
CA THR A 23 -5.02 -4.83 -20.54
C THR A 23 -5.02 -3.35 -20.19
N GLN A 24 -6.00 -2.59 -20.68
CA GLN A 24 -6.13 -1.16 -20.38
C GLN A 24 -6.30 -0.88 -18.87
N LEU A 25 -7.12 -1.68 -18.17
CA LEU A 25 -7.26 -1.55 -16.72
C LEU A 25 -5.97 -1.93 -15.97
N ASN A 26 -5.21 -2.89 -16.48
CA ASN A 26 -3.93 -3.27 -15.88
C ASN A 26 -2.87 -2.17 -16.08
N GLU A 27 -2.80 -1.57 -17.26
CA GLU A 27 -1.94 -0.42 -17.57
C GLU A 27 -2.28 0.78 -16.69
N ALA A 28 -3.56 1.12 -16.55
CA ALA A 28 -4.00 2.19 -15.65
C ALA A 28 -3.59 1.93 -14.19
N ARG A 29 -3.70 0.68 -13.73
CA ARG A 29 -3.23 0.28 -12.40
C ARG A 29 -1.71 0.37 -12.28
N GLN A 30 -0.95 -0.02 -13.31
CA GLN A 30 0.51 0.08 -13.31
C GLN A 30 0.97 1.55 -13.31
N ALA A 31 0.37 2.41 -14.14
CA ALA A 31 0.65 3.84 -14.17
C ALA A 31 0.40 4.50 -12.80
N LYS A 32 -0.72 4.17 -12.14
CA LYS A 32 -1.02 4.67 -10.79
C LYS A 32 0.03 4.23 -9.76
N ARG A 33 0.56 3.00 -9.87
CA ARG A 33 1.62 2.50 -8.98
C ARG A 33 2.96 3.18 -9.26
N ALA A 34 3.32 3.35 -10.53
CA ALA A 34 4.55 4.02 -10.95
C ALA A 34 4.62 5.46 -10.45
N ARG A 35 3.47 6.13 -10.30
CA ARG A 35 3.39 7.47 -9.70
C ARG A 35 3.68 7.50 -8.19
N CYS A 36 3.30 6.46 -7.45
CA CYS A 36 3.44 6.42 -5.99
C CYS A 36 4.78 5.81 -5.51
N ALA A 37 5.38 4.92 -6.32
CA ALA A 37 6.60 4.18 -5.96
C ALA A 37 7.87 5.06 -5.71
N PRO A 38 8.16 6.12 -6.49
CA PRO A 38 9.40 6.87 -6.33
C PRO A 38 9.53 7.53 -4.95
N ALA A 39 8.45 8.16 -4.48
CA ALA A 39 8.46 8.83 -3.19
C ALA A 39 8.53 7.84 -2.01
N ALA A 40 7.83 6.71 -2.12
CA ALA A 40 7.90 5.65 -1.13
C ALA A 40 9.30 5.01 -1.04
N ARG A 41 9.96 4.75 -2.18
CA ARG A 41 11.33 4.23 -2.23
C ARG A 41 12.36 5.21 -1.70
N SER A 42 12.23 6.48 -2.07
CA SER A 42 13.10 7.55 -1.56
C SER A 42 12.96 7.67 -0.03
N ALA A 43 11.73 7.64 0.48
CA ALA A 43 11.45 7.67 1.91
C ALA A 43 12.06 6.46 2.65
N VAL A 44 11.93 5.25 2.11
CA VAL A 44 12.51 4.04 2.72
C VAL A 44 14.04 4.07 2.72
N SER A 45 14.66 4.61 1.67
CA SER A 45 16.11 4.77 1.63
C SER A 45 16.60 5.77 2.68
N ALA A 46 15.89 6.90 2.85
CA ALA A 46 16.21 7.93 3.84
C ALA A 46 16.03 7.45 5.30
N VAL A 47 15.11 6.52 5.54
CA VAL A 47 14.93 5.85 6.85
C VAL A 47 16.17 5.06 7.27
N SER A 48 17.03 4.64 6.33
CA SER A 48 18.26 3.91 6.67
C SER A 48 19.39 4.80 7.19
N GLU A 49 19.29 6.13 7.03
CA GLU A 49 20.34 7.10 7.37
C GLU A 49 20.00 7.94 8.62
N THR A 50 18.75 7.94 9.07
CA THR A 50 18.25 8.80 10.16
C THR A 50 17.70 7.96 11.30
N VAL A 51 18.33 8.04 12.48
CA VAL A 51 18.05 7.15 13.63
C VAL A 51 17.13 7.79 14.67
N ASP A 52 16.75 9.07 14.53
CA ASP A 52 16.17 9.84 15.65
C ASP A 52 14.69 10.27 15.49
N SER A 53 13.93 9.61 14.60
CA SER A 53 12.46 9.79 14.55
C SER A 53 11.72 8.51 14.92
N LEU A 54 10.59 8.66 15.61
CA LEU A 54 9.64 7.58 15.89
C LEU A 54 8.79 7.23 14.66
N SER A 55 8.89 7.98 13.57
CA SER A 55 8.10 7.79 12.33
C SER A 55 8.87 8.26 11.08
N PRO A 56 10.10 7.75 10.84
CA PRO A 56 10.98 8.26 9.80
C PRO A 56 10.39 8.12 8.39
N LEU A 57 9.52 7.13 8.14
CA LEU A 57 8.89 6.97 6.84
C LEU A 57 7.84 8.06 6.63
N PHE A 58 6.92 8.24 7.58
CA PHE A 58 5.89 9.27 7.49
C PHE A 58 6.48 10.68 7.37
N ASP A 59 7.57 10.96 8.07
CA ASP A 59 8.26 12.25 8.00
C ASP A 59 8.82 12.51 6.60
N CYS A 60 9.42 11.50 5.97
CA CYS A 60 9.86 11.60 4.57
C CYS A 60 8.69 11.83 3.61
N PHE A 61 7.54 11.20 3.85
CA PHE A 61 6.34 11.45 3.04
C PHE A 61 5.82 12.88 3.18
N GLN A 62 5.90 13.48 4.37
CA GLN A 62 5.55 14.88 4.58
C GLN A 62 6.54 15.84 3.88
N LEU A 63 7.84 15.54 3.94
CA LEU A 63 8.89 16.34 3.28
C LEU A 63 8.76 16.30 1.75
N ASN A 64 8.32 15.17 1.19
CA ASN A 64 8.03 15.01 -0.23
C ASN A 64 6.68 15.64 -0.66
N GLY A 65 5.99 16.34 0.23
CA GLY A 65 4.75 17.05 -0.02
C GLY A 65 3.49 16.26 0.31
N GLU A 66 2.43 16.98 0.71
CA GLU A 66 1.17 16.40 1.19
C GLU A 66 0.45 15.56 0.12
N GLU A 67 0.65 15.90 -1.16
CA GLU A 67 0.11 15.12 -2.29
C GLU A 67 0.59 13.67 -2.25
N THR A 68 1.81 13.43 -1.79
CA THR A 68 2.42 12.10 -1.74
C THR A 68 1.73 11.20 -0.70
N VAL A 69 1.39 11.74 0.47
CA VAL A 69 0.63 11.02 1.51
C VAL A 69 -0.75 10.65 0.95
N MET A 70 -1.45 11.62 0.37
CA MET A 70 -2.78 11.40 -0.20
C MET A 70 -2.75 10.39 -1.36
N GLN A 71 -1.76 10.48 -2.25
CA GLN A 71 -1.55 9.53 -3.34
C GLN A 71 -1.22 8.11 -2.84
N THR A 72 -0.74 7.95 -1.61
CA THR A 72 -0.34 6.66 -1.05
C THR A 72 -1.42 6.02 -0.19
N ILE A 73 -2.22 6.82 0.54
CA ILE A 73 -3.23 6.29 1.49
C ILE A 73 -4.65 6.86 1.34
N ASN A 74 -4.87 7.80 0.42
CA ASN A 74 -6.13 8.57 0.23
C ASN A 74 -6.54 9.51 1.38
N PHE A 75 -5.78 9.56 2.46
CA PHE A 75 -5.99 10.50 3.57
C PHE A 75 -5.05 11.70 3.43
N SER A 76 -5.49 12.86 3.91
CA SER A 76 -4.55 13.96 4.21
C SER A 76 -3.65 13.59 5.38
N ALA A 77 -2.55 14.34 5.56
CA ALA A 77 -1.66 14.13 6.70
C ALA A 77 -2.40 14.31 8.04
N GLU A 78 -3.34 15.25 8.10
CA GLU A 78 -4.15 15.49 9.30
C GLU A 78 -5.13 14.36 9.60
N GLU A 79 -5.86 13.87 8.59
CA GLU A 79 -6.80 12.78 8.75
C GLU A 79 -6.08 11.50 9.19
N PHE A 80 -4.91 11.25 8.62
CA PHE A 80 -4.05 10.16 9.04
C PHE A 80 -3.61 10.32 10.50
N ASN A 81 -3.20 11.51 10.93
CA ASN A 81 -2.83 11.76 12.32
C ASN A 81 -4.01 11.56 13.28
N ARG A 82 -5.23 11.98 12.90
CA ARG A 82 -6.46 11.71 13.68
C ARG A 82 -6.75 10.22 13.79
N LEU A 83 -6.67 9.49 12.68
CA LEU A 83 -6.84 8.04 12.66
C LEU A 83 -5.79 7.33 13.50
N ARG A 84 -4.52 7.74 13.39
CA ARG A 84 -3.43 7.22 14.21
C ARG A 84 -3.74 7.40 15.69
N HIS A 85 -4.20 8.57 16.11
CA HIS A 85 -4.45 8.84 17.52
C HIS A 85 -5.51 7.90 18.12
N VAL A 86 -6.57 7.59 17.35
CA VAL A 86 -7.58 6.59 17.74
C VAL A 86 -6.99 5.18 17.82
N LEU A 87 -6.04 4.85 16.95
CA LEU A 87 -5.40 3.54 16.89
C LEU A 87 -4.12 3.45 17.72
N GLU A 88 -3.70 4.52 18.41
CA GLU A 88 -2.37 4.64 19.00
C GLU A 88 -2.16 3.59 20.09
N GLU A 89 -3.15 3.39 20.95
CA GLU A 89 -3.12 2.35 21.98
C GLU A 89 -2.96 0.95 21.37
N TYR A 90 -3.70 0.65 20.29
CA TYR A 90 -3.62 -0.63 19.61
C TYR A 90 -2.27 -0.83 18.90
N VAL A 91 -1.80 0.19 18.19
CA VAL A 91 -0.52 0.17 17.47
C VAL A 91 0.66 0.04 18.44
N VAL A 92 0.61 0.68 19.61
CA VAL A 92 1.67 0.57 20.61
C VAL A 92 1.65 -0.79 21.33
N LEU A 93 0.46 -1.34 21.62
CA LEU A 93 0.35 -2.62 22.34
C LEU A 93 0.72 -3.83 21.47
N TRP A 94 0.36 -3.81 20.19
CA TRP A 94 0.41 -5.02 19.33
C TRP A 94 1.52 -4.94 18.28
N TRP A 95 1.89 -3.73 17.87
CA TRP A 95 2.91 -3.53 16.85
C TRP A 95 4.31 -3.39 17.48
N ASN A 96 5.32 -3.98 16.85
CA ASN A 96 6.73 -3.93 17.27
C ASN A 96 7.10 -4.61 18.62
N VAL A 97 6.17 -5.15 19.40
CA VAL A 97 6.46 -6.04 20.54
C VAL A 97 7.01 -7.41 20.09
N GLY A 98 8.00 -7.95 20.81
CA GLY A 98 8.51 -9.32 20.65
C GLY A 98 9.42 -9.59 19.43
N ARG A 99 9.74 -8.58 18.60
CA ARG A 99 10.77 -8.73 17.55
C ARG A 99 12.13 -8.35 18.14
N GLY A 100 12.96 -9.34 18.46
CA GLY A 100 14.28 -9.09 19.05
C GLY A 100 15.13 -8.06 18.29
N LYS A 101 15.13 -8.12 16.95
CA LYS A 101 15.79 -7.10 16.10
C LYS A 101 14.85 -5.89 15.95
N LYS A 102 15.30 -4.71 16.41
CA LYS A 102 14.57 -3.43 16.27
C LYS A 102 14.05 -3.27 14.84
N CYS A 103 12.74 -3.13 14.68
CA CYS A 103 12.13 -2.83 13.39
C CYS A 103 12.64 -1.46 12.92
N LYS A 104 12.99 -1.31 11.64
CA LYS A 104 13.42 -0.01 11.07
C LYS A 104 12.27 1.01 11.00
N PHE A 105 11.03 0.55 11.16
CA PHE A 105 9.82 1.34 11.00
C PHE A 105 9.07 1.45 12.32
N GLY A 106 8.67 2.68 12.67
CA GLY A 106 7.85 2.95 13.85
C GLY A 106 6.40 2.52 13.64
N GLY A 107 5.60 2.45 14.71
CA GLY A 107 4.20 2.01 14.64
C GLY A 107 3.35 2.86 13.68
N LYS A 108 3.61 4.18 13.61
CA LYS A 108 2.98 5.10 12.66
C LYS A 108 3.32 4.77 11.21
N ASP A 109 4.58 4.43 10.93
CA ASP A 109 5.02 4.06 9.59
C ASP A 109 4.34 2.77 9.14
N VAL A 110 4.15 1.82 10.05
CA VAL A 110 3.48 0.59 9.67
C VAL A 110 1.97 0.76 9.52
N LEU A 111 1.34 1.64 10.30
CA LEU A 111 -0.05 2.04 10.04
C LEU A 111 -0.20 2.67 8.63
N LEU A 112 0.76 3.50 8.21
CA LEU A 112 0.81 4.02 6.84
C LEU A 112 0.89 2.88 5.81
N MET A 113 1.76 1.90 6.04
CA MET A 113 1.92 0.73 5.17
C MET A 113 0.64 -0.14 5.11
N VAL A 114 -0.10 -0.28 6.21
CA VAL A 114 -1.40 -0.98 6.25
C VAL A 114 -2.40 -0.26 5.35
N LEU A 115 -2.57 1.05 5.53
CA LEU A 115 -3.51 1.84 4.73
C LEU A 115 -3.13 1.85 3.24
N ALA A 116 -1.84 1.90 2.94
CA ALA A 116 -1.35 1.77 1.56
C ALA A 116 -1.71 0.39 0.99
N SER A 117 -1.57 -0.68 1.78
CA SER A 117 -1.96 -2.03 1.39
C SER A 117 -3.45 -2.14 1.08
N LEU A 118 -4.28 -1.56 1.94
CA LEU A 118 -5.75 -1.51 1.77
C LEU A 118 -6.16 -0.68 0.56
N LYS A 119 -5.50 0.45 0.31
CA LYS A 119 -5.78 1.27 -0.89
C LYS A 119 -5.50 0.50 -2.18
N HIS A 120 -4.41 -0.26 -2.21
CA HIS A 120 -3.96 -0.91 -3.43
C HIS A 120 -4.59 -2.29 -3.67
N CYS A 121 -5.30 -2.88 -2.69
CA CYS A 121 -6.08 -4.13 -2.77
C CYS A 121 -5.45 -5.20 -3.69
N GLY A 122 -4.14 -5.37 -3.60
CA GLY A 122 -3.36 -6.19 -4.52
C GLY A 122 -2.59 -7.28 -3.79
N LYS A 123 -1.89 -8.13 -4.54
CA LYS A 123 -0.91 -9.07 -3.97
C LYS A 123 0.12 -8.31 -3.14
N TRP A 124 0.57 -8.90 -2.04
CA TRP A 124 1.59 -8.32 -1.15
C TRP A 124 2.85 -7.87 -1.91
N ASP A 125 3.24 -8.60 -2.96
CA ASP A 125 4.37 -8.24 -3.83
C ASP A 125 4.26 -6.83 -4.42
N ILE A 126 3.05 -6.42 -4.78
CA ILE A 126 2.79 -5.13 -5.42
C ILE A 126 3.02 -4.00 -4.42
N VAL A 127 2.46 -4.13 -3.21
CA VAL A 127 2.57 -3.09 -2.19
C VAL A 127 3.97 -3.07 -1.61
N ALA A 128 4.57 -4.23 -1.39
CA ALA A 128 5.94 -4.35 -0.92
C ALA A 128 6.95 -3.72 -1.91
N SER A 129 6.71 -3.82 -3.23
CA SER A 129 7.54 -3.17 -4.25
C SER A 129 7.48 -1.63 -4.25
N VAL A 130 6.42 -1.04 -3.69
CA VAL A 130 6.28 0.42 -3.50
C VAL A 130 7.23 0.88 -2.40
N PHE A 131 7.35 0.09 -1.33
CA PHE A 131 8.25 0.38 -0.21
C PHE A 131 9.65 -0.24 -0.35
N ASP A 132 9.95 -0.93 -1.46
CA ASP A 132 11.22 -1.66 -1.64
C ASP A 132 11.53 -2.66 -0.50
N ILE A 133 10.49 -3.29 0.04
CA ILE A 133 10.59 -4.29 1.10
C ILE A 133 10.33 -5.67 0.48
N ASN A 134 11.03 -6.69 0.97
CA ASN A 134 10.78 -8.07 0.58
C ASN A 134 9.33 -8.49 0.98
N PRO A 135 8.50 -9.02 0.05
CA PRO A 135 7.06 -9.25 0.29
C PRO A 135 6.69 -10.06 1.54
N PRO A 136 7.27 -11.23 1.86
CA PRO A 136 7.05 -11.95 3.12
C PRO A 136 7.39 -11.12 4.37
N THR A 137 8.44 -10.30 4.30
CA THR A 137 8.81 -9.41 5.42
C THR A 137 7.77 -8.32 5.61
N PHE A 138 7.29 -7.73 4.51
CA PHE A 138 6.24 -6.72 4.51
C PHE A 138 4.93 -7.30 5.06
N GLN A 139 4.51 -8.47 4.56
CA GLN A 139 3.31 -9.15 5.02
C GLN A 139 3.35 -9.46 6.52
N ASN A 140 4.45 -10.04 7.02
CA ASN A 140 4.63 -10.31 8.45
C ASN A 140 4.70 -9.04 9.30
N MET A 141 5.05 -7.90 8.69
CA MET A 141 5.05 -6.62 9.37
C MET A 141 3.63 -6.07 9.47
N VAL A 142 2.85 -6.13 8.38
CA VAL A 142 1.48 -5.58 8.22
C VAL A 142 0.39 -6.42 8.89
N LEU A 143 0.52 -7.74 8.94
CA LEU A 143 -0.54 -8.65 9.45
C LEU A 143 -0.43 -8.99 10.94
N LYS A 144 0.31 -8.20 11.72
CA LYS A 144 0.56 -8.53 13.13
C LYS A 144 -0.68 -8.35 14.02
#